data_AF-A0A524HNF0-F1
#
_entry.id   AF-A0A524HNF0-F1
#
_cell.length_a   1.000
_cell.length_b   1.000
_cell.length_c   1.000
_cell.angle_alpha   90.00
_cell.angle_beta   90.00
_cell.angle_gamma   90.00
#
_symmetry.space_group_name_H-M   'P 1'
#
loop_
_entity.id
_entity.type
_entity.pdbx_description
1 polymer ?
#
loop_
_entity_poly.entity_id
_entity_poly.type
_entity_poly.pdbx_seq_one_letter_code
_entity_poly.pdbx_strand_id
1 'polypeptide(L)'
;MSAVIPARSEAAEFPLKQVLLSCVRLGVIESIAVLLIGVASRMFDGPAETAILGVLLTVSLLAVSFLPGLWMDARDFEGIARAAAIGLGATMVFLVIDVSLFQPFGLYTHRWRDVGGGSNWWYHPVWWMAGTYLTWIGAWLLAARAAKRGTAAPMGGAIVVLALTVGCGVAANLVHFPGAGWNTPTFGVAYLPGLALATAVSALGARRK
;
A
#
# COMPACT_ATOMS: atom_id res chain seq x y z
N MET A 1 44.16 1.11 -24.00
CA MET A 1 44.10 1.23 -22.53
C MET A 1 42.76 0.69 -22.07
N SER A 2 42.74 -0.55 -21.58
CA SER A 2 41.51 -1.19 -21.07
C SER A 2 41.19 -0.58 -19.72
N ALA A 3 40.04 0.09 -19.61
CA ALA A 3 39.54 0.56 -18.32
C ALA A 3 39.17 -0.67 -17.48
N VAL A 4 40.03 -1.02 -16.54
CA VAL A 4 39.70 -1.95 -15.46
C VAL A 4 38.52 -1.33 -14.71
N ILE A 5 37.31 -1.84 -14.94
CA ILE A 5 36.18 -1.59 -14.06
C ILE A 5 36.56 -2.26 -12.74
N PRO A 6 36.79 -1.51 -11.64
CA PRO A 6 37.04 -2.15 -10.36
C PRO A 6 35.82 -3.00 -10.04
N ALA A 7 36.02 -4.31 -9.91
CA ALA A 7 35.02 -5.20 -9.34
C ALA A 7 34.71 -4.64 -7.96
N ARG A 8 33.50 -4.10 -7.78
CA ARG A 8 33.04 -3.58 -6.49
C ARG A 8 32.95 -4.78 -5.53
N SER A 9 34.06 -5.07 -4.85
CA SER A 9 34.18 -6.15 -3.88
C SER A 9 33.65 -5.69 -2.53
N GLU A 10 32.35 -5.39 -2.46
CA GLU A 10 31.63 -5.31 -1.20
C GLU A 10 30.27 -5.92 -1.48
N ALA A 11 30.01 -7.11 -0.93
CA ALA A 11 28.65 -7.52 -0.69
C ALA A 11 28.04 -6.40 0.17
N ALA A 12 27.33 -5.47 -0.46
CA ALA A 12 26.70 -4.36 0.23
C ALA A 12 25.84 -4.98 1.32
N GLU A 13 26.22 -4.77 2.59
CA GLU A 13 25.53 -5.35 3.73
C GLU A 13 24.06 -4.94 3.63
N PHE A 14 23.16 -5.91 3.50
CA PHE A 14 21.75 -5.63 3.47
C PHE A 14 21.42 -4.83 4.73
N PRO A 15 20.81 -3.63 4.65
CA PRO A 15 20.63 -2.75 5.80
C PRO A 15 19.48 -3.25 6.68
N LEU A 16 19.65 -4.44 7.24
CA LEU A 16 18.64 -5.23 7.94
C LEU A 16 18.03 -4.42 9.09
N LYS A 17 18.87 -3.73 9.86
CA LYS A 17 18.43 -2.87 10.96
C LYS A 17 17.46 -1.78 10.47
N GLN A 18 17.78 -1.12 9.36
CA GLN A 18 16.93 -0.07 8.81
C GLN A 18 15.60 -0.65 8.32
N VAL A 19 15.65 -1.78 7.60
CA VAL A 19 14.45 -2.48 7.12
C VAL A 19 13.55 -2.89 8.29
N LEU A 20 14.09 -3.51 9.33
CA LEU A 20 13.32 -3.92 10.51
C LEU A 20 12.68 -2.74 11.24
N LEU A 21 13.42 -1.64 11.42
CA LEU A 21 12.85 -0.42 12.01
C LEU A 21 11.73 0.17 11.13
N SER A 22 11.89 0.14 9.81
CA SER A 22 10.87 0.57 8.88
C SER A 22 9.63 -0.34 8.90
N CYS A 23 9.79 -1.67 9.07
CA CYS A 23 8.67 -2.60 9.28
C CYS A 23 7.85 -2.19 10.51
N VAL A 24 8.51 -2.00 11.65
CA VAL A 24 7.83 -1.59 12.89
C VAL A 24 7.16 -0.23 12.72
N ARG A 25 7.86 0.75 12.15
CA ARG A 25 7.33 2.10 11.92
C ARG A 25 6.08 2.06 11.05
N LEU A 26 6.11 1.34 9.94
CA LEU A 26 4.96 1.25 9.03
C LEU A 26 3.81 0.46 9.66
N GLY A 27 4.09 -0.65 10.34
CA GLY A 27 3.04 -1.45 11.00
C GLY A 27 2.31 -0.68 12.11
N VAL A 28 3.02 0.19 12.83
CA VAL A 28 2.38 1.12 13.79
C VAL A 28 1.52 2.15 13.06
N ILE A 29 1.98 2.71 11.93
CA ILE A 29 1.18 3.64 11.12
C ILE A 29 -0.10 2.95 10.59
N GLU A 30 0.01 1.73 10.07
CA GLU A 30 -1.12 0.91 9.62
C GLU A 30 -2.12 0.67 10.76
N SER A 31 -1.61 0.34 11.94
CA SER A 31 -2.45 0.11 13.12
C SER A 31 -3.20 1.37 13.56
N ILE A 32 -2.53 2.53 13.58
CA ILE A 32 -3.16 3.81 13.88
C ILE A 32 -4.22 4.15 12.83
N ALA A 33 -3.93 3.94 11.54
CA ALA A 33 -4.88 4.18 10.47
C ALA A 33 -6.15 3.32 10.62
N VAL A 34 -6.00 2.02 10.88
CA VAL A 34 -7.12 1.10 11.12
C VAL A 34 -7.89 1.51 12.39
N LEU A 35 -7.19 1.92 13.45
CA LEU A 35 -7.82 2.44 14.66
C LEU A 35 -8.70 3.66 14.36
N LEU A 36 -8.17 4.66 13.67
CA LEU A 36 -8.90 5.88 13.33
C LEU A 36 -10.10 5.60 12.42
N ILE A 37 -9.93 4.71 11.44
CA ILE A 37 -11.03 4.28 10.55
C ILE A 37 -12.12 3.57 11.36
N GLY A 38 -11.75 2.62 12.23
CA GLY A 38 -12.71 1.87 13.06
C GLY A 38 -13.45 2.75 14.07
N VAL A 39 -12.77 3.74 14.67
CA VAL A 39 -13.40 4.74 15.54
C VAL A 39 -14.33 5.65 14.74
N ALA A 40 -13.89 6.17 13.58
CA ALA A 40 -14.70 7.05 12.75
C ALA A 40 -15.97 6.35 12.26
N SER A 41 -15.89 5.08 11.83
CA SER A 41 -17.05 4.29 11.40
C SER A 41 -18.07 4.00 12.51
N ARG A 42 -17.73 4.32 13.77
CA ARG A 42 -18.62 4.15 14.92
C ARG A 42 -19.17 5.47 15.44
N MET A 43 -18.44 6.56 15.20
CA MET A 43 -18.79 7.89 15.69
C MET A 43 -19.67 8.66 14.72
N PHE A 44 -19.63 8.31 13.44
CA PHE A 44 -20.33 9.00 12.37
C PHE A 44 -21.21 8.04 11.60
N ASP A 45 -22.30 8.57 11.04
CA ASP A 45 -23.18 7.85 10.12
C ASP A 45 -23.42 8.67 8.85
N GLY A 46 -23.84 7.99 7.78
CA GLY A 46 -24.34 8.63 6.56
C GLY A 46 -23.28 9.40 5.76
N PRO A 47 -23.58 10.59 5.21
CA PRO A 47 -22.64 11.32 4.36
C PRO A 47 -21.36 11.75 5.07
N ALA A 48 -21.45 12.11 6.35
CA ALA A 48 -20.30 12.53 7.15
C ALA A 48 -19.31 11.38 7.36
N GLU A 49 -19.82 10.19 7.69
CA GLU A 49 -19.01 8.96 7.79
C GLU A 49 -18.30 8.69 6.46
N THR A 50 -19.03 8.73 5.35
CA THR A 50 -18.47 8.46 4.02
C THR A 50 -17.33 9.41 3.67
N ALA A 51 -17.51 10.71 3.93
CA ALA A 51 -16.49 11.72 3.67
C ALA A 51 -15.23 11.51 4.54
N ILE A 52 -15.40 11.29 5.84
CA ILE A 52 -14.29 11.10 6.78
C ILE A 52 -13.53 9.81 6.46
N LEU A 53 -14.25 8.69 6.28
CA LEU A 53 -13.64 7.42 5.92
C LEU A 53 -12.95 7.48 4.57
N GLY A 54 -13.54 8.19 3.58
CA GLY A 54 -12.92 8.41 2.28
C GLY A 54 -11.56 9.10 2.38
N VAL A 55 -11.47 10.17 3.18
CA VAL A 55 -10.21 10.89 3.41
C VAL A 55 -9.20 10.02 4.17
N LEU A 56 -9.61 9.43 5.30
CA LEU A 56 -8.73 8.59 6.13
C LEU A 56 -8.18 7.41 5.32
N LEU A 57 -9.04 6.71 4.58
CA LEU A 57 -8.64 5.59 3.76
C LEU A 57 -7.68 6.03 2.65
N THR A 58 -7.98 7.14 1.97
CA THR A 58 -7.12 7.67 0.90
C THR A 58 -5.73 8.00 1.41
N VAL A 59 -5.63 8.75 2.51
CA VAL A 59 -4.35 9.14 3.11
C VAL A 59 -3.57 7.89 3.54
N SER A 60 -4.25 6.93 4.18
CA SER A 60 -3.63 5.69 4.66
C SER A 60 -3.09 4.83 3.51
N LEU A 61 -3.88 4.63 2.45
CA LEU A 61 -3.47 3.85 1.28
C LEU A 61 -2.28 4.49 0.55
N LEU A 62 -2.27 5.82 0.42
CA LEU A 62 -1.14 6.54 -0.16
C LEU A 62 0.10 6.43 0.73
N ALA A 63 -0.04 6.57 2.04
CA ALA A 63 1.07 6.45 2.98
C ALA A 63 1.68 5.04 2.92
N VAL A 64 0.86 3.99 3.01
CA VAL A 64 1.31 2.60 2.91
C VAL A 64 1.98 2.34 1.57
N SER A 65 1.41 2.79 0.47
CA SER A 65 1.96 2.51 -0.86
C SER A 65 3.28 3.23 -1.13
N PHE A 66 3.46 4.47 -0.66
CA PHE A 66 4.60 5.30 -1.06
C PHE A 66 5.70 5.45 0.00
N LEU A 67 5.38 5.45 1.30
CA LEU A 67 6.39 5.72 2.33
C LEU A 67 7.56 4.71 2.29
N PRO A 68 7.35 3.40 2.13
CA PRO A 68 8.46 2.45 2.10
C PRO A 68 9.40 2.68 0.92
N GLY A 69 8.84 2.97 -0.26
CA GLY A 69 9.63 3.30 -1.44
C GLY A 69 10.41 4.61 -1.30
N LEU A 70 9.87 5.60 -0.55
CA LEU A 70 10.59 6.83 -0.24
C LEU A 70 11.70 6.63 0.79
N TRP A 71 11.48 5.82 1.82
CA TRP A 71 12.50 5.54 2.85
C TRP A 71 13.69 4.74 2.32
N MET A 72 13.45 3.90 1.31
CA MET A 72 14.47 3.03 0.72
C MET A 72 15.02 3.53 -0.61
N ASP A 73 14.65 4.76 -1.02
CA ASP A 73 14.99 5.35 -2.33
C ASP A 73 14.82 4.35 -3.49
N ALA A 74 13.59 3.86 -3.68
CA ALA A 74 13.26 2.83 -4.67
C ALA A 74 13.46 3.32 -6.12
N ARG A 75 14.72 3.40 -6.56
CA ARG A 75 15.14 3.75 -7.93
C ARG A 75 15.65 2.53 -8.70
N ASP A 76 15.99 1.47 -8.00
CA ASP A 76 16.50 0.21 -8.52
C ASP A 76 15.71 -0.99 -7.96
N PHE A 77 16.04 -2.19 -8.46
CA PHE A 77 15.38 -3.42 -8.04
C PHE A 77 15.58 -3.72 -6.56
N GLU A 78 16.72 -3.34 -5.98
CA GLU A 78 17.01 -3.60 -4.59
C GLU A 78 16.16 -2.72 -3.67
N GLY A 79 16.04 -1.42 -3.95
CA GLY A 79 15.15 -0.51 -3.23
C GLY A 79 13.67 -0.92 -3.34
N ILE A 80 13.24 -1.40 -4.51
CA ILE A 80 11.88 -1.95 -4.69
C ILE A 80 11.67 -3.21 -3.84
N ALA A 81 12.65 -4.13 -3.83
CA ALA A 81 12.57 -5.35 -3.03
C ALA A 81 12.56 -5.04 -1.52
N ARG A 82 13.38 -4.07 -1.06
CA ARG A 82 13.38 -3.60 0.33
C ARG A 82 12.04 -2.97 0.73
N ALA A 83 11.42 -2.18 -0.15
CA ALA A 83 10.10 -1.61 0.11
C ALA A 83 9.02 -2.69 0.26
N ALA A 84 9.04 -3.72 -0.61
CA ALA A 84 8.13 -4.86 -0.50
C ALA A 84 8.36 -5.66 0.80
N ALA A 85 9.62 -5.88 1.19
CA ALA A 85 9.97 -6.53 2.45
C ALA A 85 9.48 -5.74 3.67
N ILE A 86 9.52 -4.40 3.62
CA ILE A 86 8.94 -3.54 4.65
C ILE A 86 7.43 -3.76 4.74
N GLY A 87 6.71 -3.84 3.61
CA GLY A 87 5.28 -4.15 3.62
C GLY A 87 4.96 -5.50 4.27
N LEU A 88 5.71 -6.55 3.91
CA LEU A 88 5.58 -7.88 4.54
C LEU A 88 5.77 -7.81 6.06
N GLY A 89 6.83 -7.15 6.53
CA GLY A 89 7.14 -7.06 7.96
C GLY A 89 6.18 -6.14 8.72
N ALA A 90 5.76 -5.04 8.10
CA ALA A 90 4.81 -4.09 8.68
C ALA A 90 3.46 -4.74 8.94
N THR A 91 2.96 -5.52 7.97
CA THR A 91 1.71 -6.26 8.16
C THR A 91 1.80 -7.24 9.32
N MET A 92 2.94 -7.88 9.56
CA MET A 92 3.10 -8.75 10.74
C MET A 92 2.97 -7.97 12.04
N VAL A 93 3.57 -6.77 12.12
CA VAL A 93 3.43 -5.89 13.29
C VAL A 93 1.97 -5.45 13.46
N PHE A 94 1.30 -5.05 12.38
CA PHE A 94 -0.12 -4.72 12.39
C PHE A 94 -0.97 -5.90 12.88
N LEU A 95 -0.75 -7.11 12.35
CA LEU A 95 -1.49 -8.31 12.73
C LEU A 95 -1.30 -8.68 14.21
N VAL A 96 -0.11 -8.49 14.76
CA VAL A 96 0.12 -8.66 16.20
C VAL A 96 -0.74 -7.69 16.99
N ILE A 97 -0.77 -6.41 16.61
CA ILE A 97 -1.60 -5.39 17.28
C ILE A 97 -3.08 -5.70 17.10
N ASP A 98 -3.52 -6.05 15.89
CA ASP A 98 -4.91 -6.36 15.59
C ASP A 98 -5.40 -7.54 16.43
N VAL A 99 -4.73 -8.69 16.35
CA VAL A 99 -5.14 -9.91 17.07
C VAL A 99 -5.10 -9.73 18.59
N SER A 100 -4.10 -9.01 19.11
CA SER A 100 -3.97 -8.81 20.57
C SER A 100 -4.84 -7.70 21.14
N LEU A 101 -5.23 -6.71 20.32
CA LEU A 101 -5.89 -5.49 20.78
C LEU A 101 -7.21 -5.24 20.06
N PHE A 102 -7.18 -5.02 18.75
CA PHE A 102 -8.35 -4.56 18.01
C PHE A 102 -9.44 -5.63 17.90
N GLN A 103 -9.09 -6.90 17.67
CA GLN A 103 -10.08 -7.98 17.59
C GLN A 103 -10.77 -8.24 18.93
N PRO A 104 -10.07 -8.33 20.07
CA PRO A 104 -10.72 -8.46 21.38
C PRO A 104 -11.66 -7.30 21.74
N PHE A 105 -11.31 -6.07 21.37
CA PHE A 105 -12.20 -4.90 21.54
C PHE A 105 -13.31 -4.82 20.49
N GLY A 106 -13.31 -5.76 19.54
CA GLY A 106 -14.24 -5.81 18.42
C GLY A 106 -14.22 -4.54 17.60
N LEU A 107 -13.09 -3.84 17.47
CA LEU A 107 -12.97 -2.46 16.93
C LEU A 107 -13.70 -2.25 15.60
N TYR A 108 -13.69 -3.27 14.73
CA TYR A 108 -14.37 -3.25 13.45
C TYR A 108 -14.94 -4.63 13.14
N THR A 109 -15.90 -4.69 12.21
CA THR A 109 -16.44 -5.96 11.75
C THR A 109 -15.34 -6.71 10.99
N HIS A 110 -14.86 -7.84 11.53
CA HIS A 110 -13.81 -8.66 10.93
C HIS A 110 -14.33 -9.43 9.71
N ARG A 111 -14.96 -8.74 8.75
CA ARG A 111 -15.66 -9.37 7.62
C ARG A 111 -14.78 -10.38 6.88
N TRP A 112 -13.48 -10.10 6.75
CA TRP A 112 -12.53 -11.04 6.14
C TRP A 112 -12.30 -12.31 6.97
N ARG A 113 -12.24 -12.18 8.30
CA ARG A 113 -12.19 -13.32 9.22
C ARG A 113 -13.49 -14.11 9.17
N ASP A 114 -14.62 -13.41 9.10
CA ASP A 114 -15.96 -14.03 9.04
C ASP A 114 -16.18 -14.77 7.70
N VAL A 115 -15.74 -14.19 6.58
CA VAL A 115 -15.68 -14.87 5.27
C VAL A 115 -14.82 -16.13 5.32
N GLY A 116 -13.72 -16.10 6.09
CA GLY A 116 -12.86 -17.25 6.36
C GLY A 116 -13.39 -18.23 7.42
N GLY A 117 -14.68 -18.15 7.80
CA GLY A 117 -15.29 -19.03 8.80
C GLY A 117 -14.84 -18.74 10.25
N GLY A 118 -14.48 -17.50 10.56
CA GLY A 118 -13.97 -17.07 11.86
C GLY A 118 -12.47 -17.36 12.07
N SER A 119 -11.79 -17.93 11.07
CA SER A 119 -10.40 -18.36 11.18
C SER A 119 -9.40 -17.28 10.78
N ASN A 120 -8.39 -17.06 11.62
CA ASN A 120 -7.25 -16.20 11.29
C ASN A 120 -6.35 -16.79 10.19
N TRP A 121 -6.50 -18.07 9.86
CA TRP A 121 -5.72 -18.74 8.82
C TRP A 121 -5.89 -18.09 7.44
N TRP A 122 -7.10 -17.63 7.09
CA TRP A 122 -7.37 -16.93 5.84
C TRP A 122 -7.21 -15.42 5.96
N TYR A 123 -7.43 -14.89 7.15
CA TYR A 123 -7.33 -13.46 7.43
C TYR A 123 -5.89 -12.94 7.29
N HIS A 124 -4.91 -13.62 7.91
CA HIS A 124 -3.52 -13.15 7.89
C HIS A 124 -2.91 -13.08 6.49
N PRO A 125 -3.03 -14.12 5.63
CA PRO A 125 -2.46 -14.07 4.28
C PRO A 125 -3.05 -12.97 3.41
N VAL A 126 -4.34 -12.65 3.54
CA VAL A 126 -4.98 -11.57 2.77
C VAL A 126 -4.35 -10.22 3.10
N TRP A 127 -4.19 -9.92 4.39
CA TRP A 127 -3.48 -8.70 4.82
C TRP A 127 -2.04 -8.71 4.33
N TRP A 128 -1.36 -9.85 4.42
CA TRP A 128 0.04 -9.96 4.04
C TRP A 128 0.26 -9.70 2.55
N MET A 129 -0.62 -10.26 1.70
CA MET A 129 -0.62 -9.98 0.27
C MET A 129 -0.94 -8.51 -0.01
N ALA A 130 -1.91 -7.91 0.68
CA ALA A 130 -2.29 -6.51 0.48
C ALA A 130 -1.16 -5.54 0.86
N GLY A 131 -0.57 -5.69 2.05
CA GLY A 131 0.54 -4.83 2.50
C GLY A 131 1.76 -4.93 1.60
N THR A 132 2.11 -6.14 1.17
CA THR A 132 3.21 -6.35 0.22
C THR A 132 2.90 -5.77 -1.14
N TYR A 133 1.69 -6.00 -1.67
CA TYR A 133 1.27 -5.50 -2.97
C TYR A 133 1.33 -3.98 -3.03
N LEU A 134 0.75 -3.29 -2.03
CA LEU A 134 0.70 -1.83 -1.99
C LEU A 134 2.10 -1.22 -1.99
N THR A 135 2.97 -1.71 -1.11
CA THR A 135 4.34 -1.21 -0.97
C THR A 135 5.21 -1.55 -2.18
N TRP A 136 5.04 -2.73 -2.76
CA TRP A 136 5.80 -3.18 -3.93
C TRP A 136 5.42 -2.41 -5.19
N ILE A 137 4.12 -2.31 -5.51
CA ILE A 137 3.64 -1.60 -6.70
C ILE A 137 3.84 -0.09 -6.55
N GLY A 138 3.65 0.47 -5.35
CA GLY A 138 3.98 1.85 -5.05
C GLY A 138 5.45 2.18 -5.28
N ALA A 139 6.37 1.29 -4.85
CA ALA A 139 7.81 1.44 -5.12
C ALA A 139 8.14 1.38 -6.62
N TRP A 140 7.52 0.48 -7.37
CA TRP A 140 7.66 0.44 -8.83
C TRP A 140 7.23 1.75 -9.51
N LEU A 141 6.11 2.32 -9.09
CA LEU A 141 5.62 3.60 -9.59
C LEU A 141 6.63 4.73 -9.29
N LEU A 142 7.18 4.78 -8.09
CA LEU A 142 8.21 5.76 -7.72
C LEU A 142 9.47 5.59 -8.57
N ALA A 143 9.93 4.35 -8.78
CA ALA A 143 11.10 4.03 -9.60
C ALA A 143 10.90 4.48 -11.06
N ALA A 144 9.76 4.14 -11.66
CA ALA A 144 9.43 4.52 -13.04
C ALA A 144 9.37 6.04 -13.23
N ARG A 145 8.85 6.77 -12.23
CA ARG A 145 8.83 8.24 -12.24
C ARG A 145 10.22 8.83 -12.06
N ALA A 146 11.03 8.29 -11.17
CA ALA A 146 12.42 8.70 -10.97
C ALA A 146 13.23 8.51 -12.26
N ALA A 147 13.05 7.39 -12.97
CA ALA A 147 13.71 7.14 -14.24
C ALA A 147 13.33 8.15 -15.34
N LYS A 148 12.08 8.64 -15.35
CA LYS A 148 11.58 9.60 -16.35
C LYS A 148 11.87 11.06 -16.03
N ARG A 149 11.74 11.45 -14.75
CA ARG A 149 11.74 12.86 -14.31
C ARG A 149 12.94 13.22 -13.44
N GLY A 150 13.84 12.28 -13.18
CA GLY A 150 14.98 12.43 -12.26
C GLY A 150 14.58 12.49 -10.79
N THR A 151 13.28 12.45 -10.45
CA THR A 151 12.77 12.53 -9.08
C THR A 151 11.64 11.52 -8.85
N ALA A 152 11.59 10.93 -7.66
CA ALA A 152 10.54 9.99 -7.26
C ALA A 152 9.18 10.66 -6.97
N ALA A 153 8.98 11.94 -7.32
CA ALA A 153 7.87 12.81 -6.92
C ALA A 153 6.53 12.10 -6.57
N PRO A 154 6.27 11.81 -5.27
CA PRO A 154 5.18 10.93 -4.84
C PRO A 154 3.81 11.55 -5.11
N MET A 155 3.68 12.88 -5.02
CA MET A 155 2.44 13.59 -5.32
C MET A 155 1.95 13.34 -6.75
N GLY A 156 2.87 13.34 -7.71
CA GLY A 156 2.52 13.07 -9.10
C GLY A 156 2.14 11.61 -9.34
N GLY A 157 2.65 10.67 -8.53
CA GLY A 157 2.19 9.29 -8.52
C GLY A 157 0.79 9.16 -7.91
N ALA A 158 0.58 9.78 -6.74
CA ALA A 158 -0.69 9.82 -6.03
C ALA A 158 -1.84 10.30 -6.92
N ILE A 159 -1.67 11.43 -7.64
CA ILE A 159 -2.71 11.97 -8.53
C ILE A 159 -3.14 10.94 -9.58
N VAL A 160 -2.17 10.25 -10.22
CA VAL A 160 -2.46 9.24 -11.26
C VAL A 160 -3.16 8.02 -10.66
N VAL A 161 -2.70 7.55 -9.49
CA VAL A 161 -3.32 6.44 -8.76
C VAL A 161 -4.76 6.77 -8.40
N LEU A 162 -5.03 7.95 -7.84
CA LEU A 162 -6.37 8.36 -7.47
C LEU A 162 -7.29 8.51 -8.68
N ALA A 163 -6.81 9.11 -9.77
CA ALA A 163 -7.59 9.22 -11.00
C ALA A 163 -8.00 7.84 -11.55
N LEU A 164 -7.06 6.90 -11.60
CA LEU A 164 -7.33 5.54 -12.07
C LEU A 164 -8.16 4.73 -11.07
N THR A 165 -8.01 4.97 -9.77
CA THR A 165 -8.87 4.39 -8.71
C THR A 165 -10.31 4.82 -8.89
N VAL A 166 -10.55 6.12 -9.12
CA VAL A 166 -11.90 6.64 -9.41
C VAL A 166 -12.42 6.02 -10.70
N GLY A 167 -11.60 5.97 -11.76
CA GLY A 167 -11.98 5.32 -13.02
C GLY A 167 -12.39 3.86 -12.84
N CYS A 168 -11.62 3.07 -12.09
CA CYS A 168 -11.95 1.69 -11.76
C CYS A 168 -13.23 1.56 -10.93
N GLY A 169 -13.42 2.40 -9.92
CA GLY A 169 -14.63 2.39 -9.09
C GLY A 169 -15.89 2.76 -9.87
N VAL A 170 -15.80 3.78 -10.73
CA VAL A 170 -16.89 4.18 -11.64
C VAL A 170 -17.19 3.06 -12.62
N ALA A 171 -16.18 2.48 -13.27
CA ALA A 171 -16.37 1.38 -14.20
C ALA A 171 -17.04 0.16 -13.52
N ALA A 172 -16.56 -0.23 -12.34
CA ALA A 172 -17.14 -1.33 -11.56
C ALA A 172 -18.63 -1.11 -11.24
N ASN A 173 -18.99 0.14 -10.89
CA ASN A 173 -20.38 0.52 -10.63
C ASN A 173 -21.25 0.49 -11.90
N LEU A 174 -20.74 1.01 -13.02
CA LEU A 174 -21.45 1.05 -14.31
C LEU A 174 -21.68 -0.34 -14.91
N VAL A 175 -20.76 -1.29 -14.70
CA VAL A 175 -20.94 -2.69 -15.15
C VAL A 175 -21.69 -3.56 -14.14
N HIS A 176 -22.22 -2.96 -13.06
CA HIS A 176 -22.93 -3.65 -11.99
C HIS A 176 -22.12 -4.79 -11.36
N PHE A 177 -20.82 -4.57 -11.13
CA PHE A 177 -19.98 -5.55 -10.44
C PHE A 177 -20.58 -5.85 -9.05
N PRO A 178 -20.67 -7.13 -8.63
CA PRO A 178 -21.32 -7.49 -7.37
C PRO A 178 -20.74 -6.74 -6.17
N GLY A 179 -21.60 -6.05 -5.42
CA GLY A 179 -21.22 -5.27 -4.24
C GLY A 179 -20.61 -3.89 -4.54
N ALA A 180 -20.41 -3.52 -5.81
CA ALA A 180 -19.97 -2.19 -6.20
C ALA A 180 -21.10 -1.17 -6.05
N GLY A 181 -20.77 0.02 -5.57
CA GLY A 181 -21.68 1.15 -5.47
C GLY A 181 -20.94 2.45 -5.18
N TRP A 182 -21.68 3.53 -4.98
CA TRP A 182 -21.10 4.83 -4.62
C TRP A 182 -20.78 4.89 -3.11
N ASN A 183 -19.84 4.05 -2.68
CA ASN A 183 -19.50 3.85 -1.27
C ASN A 183 -17.99 3.67 -1.06
N THR A 184 -17.53 3.94 0.16
CA THR A 184 -16.12 3.86 0.54
C THR A 184 -15.49 2.49 0.27
N PRO A 185 -16.13 1.34 0.55
CA PRO A 185 -15.57 0.03 0.22
C PRO A 185 -15.24 -0.16 -1.25
N THR A 186 -16.11 0.32 -2.16
CA THR A 186 -15.89 0.21 -3.62
C THR A 186 -14.61 0.93 -4.03
N PHE A 187 -14.44 2.18 -3.61
CA PHE A 187 -13.24 2.96 -3.93
C PHE A 187 -11.99 2.47 -3.19
N GLY A 188 -12.14 1.91 -2.00
CA GLY A 188 -11.07 1.24 -1.27
C GLY A 188 -10.51 0.03 -2.02
N VAL A 189 -11.39 -0.83 -2.53
CA VAL A 189 -10.98 -1.99 -3.35
C VAL A 189 -10.45 -1.55 -4.71
N ALA A 190 -11.08 -0.56 -5.34
CA ALA A 190 -10.66 -0.02 -6.63
C ALA A 190 -9.26 0.61 -6.61
N TYR A 191 -8.73 0.95 -5.42
CA TYR A 191 -7.37 1.45 -5.27
C TYR A 191 -6.33 0.44 -5.75
N LEU A 192 -6.57 -0.87 -5.52
CA LEU A 192 -5.64 -1.93 -5.92
C LEU A 192 -5.42 -1.94 -7.45
N PRO A 193 -6.44 -2.16 -8.30
CA PRO A 193 -6.25 -2.08 -9.74
C PRO A 193 -5.83 -0.68 -10.21
N GLY A 194 -6.32 0.40 -9.57
CA GLY A 194 -5.90 1.77 -9.88
C GLY A 194 -4.39 1.98 -9.72
N LEU A 195 -3.80 1.45 -8.65
CA LEU A 195 -2.36 1.49 -8.37
C LEU A 195 -1.56 0.65 -9.40
N ALA A 196 -2.03 -0.56 -9.73
CA ALA A 196 -1.42 -1.37 -10.81
C ALA A 196 -1.44 -0.64 -12.16
N LEU A 197 -2.58 -0.07 -12.55
CA LEU A 197 -2.71 0.67 -13.80
C LEU A 197 -1.83 1.92 -13.81
N ALA A 198 -1.76 2.66 -12.70
CA ALA A 198 -0.88 3.82 -12.58
C ALA A 198 0.58 3.43 -12.80
N THR A 199 0.98 2.29 -12.25
CA THR A 199 2.32 1.73 -12.41
C THR A 199 2.58 1.33 -13.86
N ALA A 200 1.65 0.62 -14.51
CA ALA A 200 1.76 0.26 -15.92
C ALA A 200 1.88 1.50 -16.83
N VAL A 201 1.02 2.51 -16.64
CA VAL A 201 1.07 3.79 -17.37
C VAL A 201 2.39 4.51 -17.10
N SER A 202 2.90 4.45 -15.87
CA SER A 202 4.19 5.05 -15.54
C SER A 202 5.38 4.37 -16.19
N ALA A 203 5.26 3.11 -16.61
CA ALA A 203 6.29 2.41 -17.38
C ALA A 203 6.26 2.79 -18.88
N LEU A 204 5.12 3.21 -19.43
CA LEU A 204 4.97 3.59 -20.85
C LEU A 204 5.86 4.78 -21.22
N GLY A 205 6.86 4.59 -22.08
CA GLY A 205 7.80 5.65 -22.48
C GLY A 205 9.00 5.84 -21.53
N ALA A 206 9.25 4.91 -20.61
CA ALA A 206 10.58 4.80 -20.00
C ALA A 206 11.57 4.40 -21.10
N ARG A 207 12.63 5.19 -21.31
CA ARG A 207 13.70 4.82 -22.25
C ARG A 207 14.31 3.52 -21.74
N ARG A 208 14.24 2.45 -22.55
CA ARG A 208 15.08 1.26 -22.33
C ARG A 208 16.54 1.74 -22.39
N LYS A 209 17.24 1.64 -21.27
CA LYS A 209 18.71 1.70 -21.27
C LYS A 209 19.23 0.33 -21.62
#